data_AF-A0A918P3I4-F1
#
_entry.id   AF-A0A918P3I4-F1
#
_cell.length_a   1.000
_cell.length_b   1.000
_cell.length_c   1.000
_cell.angle_alpha   90.00
_cell.angle_beta   90.00
_cell.angle_gamma   90.00
#
_symmetry.space_group_name_H-M   'P 1'
#
loop_
_entity.id
_entity.type
_entity.pdbx_description
1 polymer ?
#
loop_
_entity_poly.entity_id
_entity_poly.type
_entity_poly.pdbx_seq_one_letter_code
_entity_poly.pdbx_strand_id
1 'polypeptide(L)'
;MVSMAAVGAVAASVLALATGTTALADTAGSETDVSALGNTWAYLYNSNSPYGTSAQMVHVDDGDIFRIYDTYADGHGVRGTLQRYNSVTGNYETVKSKYNGGGYISYAQFTFDVWSVNSYRMRVCTVDGEGDETPVACSAWKSFTE
;
A
#
# COMPACT_ATOMS: atom_id res chain seq x y z
N MET A 1 -2.27 75.96 3.91
CA MET A 1 -3.57 75.80 3.25
C MET A 1 -4.11 74.43 3.62
N VAL A 2 -5.32 74.41 4.21
CA VAL A 2 -6.40 73.38 4.11
C VAL A 2 -5.93 71.91 4.19
N SER A 3 -6.07 71.24 5.34
CA SER A 3 -7.28 70.48 5.76
C SER A 3 -7.62 69.32 4.83
N MET A 4 -7.65 68.09 5.37
CA MET A 4 -8.82 67.23 5.32
C MET A 4 -8.66 66.03 6.26
N ALA A 5 -9.78 65.65 6.86
CA ALA A 5 -9.89 64.76 8.01
C ALA A 5 -10.50 63.39 7.64
N ALA A 6 -10.23 62.43 8.53
CA ALA A 6 -11.17 61.45 9.09
C ALA A 6 -11.61 60.19 8.31
N VAL A 7 -12.09 59.26 9.16
CA VAL A 7 -12.89 58.03 8.96
C VAL A 7 -12.05 56.79 8.65
N GLY A 8 -11.96 55.73 9.46
CA GLY A 8 -12.86 55.20 10.48
C GLY A 8 -13.53 53.93 9.97
N ALA A 9 -13.03 52.74 10.31
CA ALA A 9 -13.80 51.50 10.30
C ALA A 9 -13.09 50.42 11.11
N VAL A 10 -13.71 50.03 12.23
CA VAL A 10 -13.44 48.81 12.98
C VAL A 10 -14.15 47.67 12.24
N ALA A 11 -13.44 46.60 11.90
CA ALA A 11 -14.06 45.34 11.53
C ALA A 11 -13.43 44.23 12.37
N ALA A 12 -14.12 43.84 13.43
CA ALA A 12 -13.92 42.55 14.08
C ALA A 12 -14.50 41.46 13.17
N SER A 13 -13.77 40.36 12.99
CA SER A 13 -14.27 39.17 12.29
C SER A 13 -13.71 37.91 12.95
N VAL A 14 -14.47 37.48 13.96
CA VAL A 14 -14.88 36.11 14.30
C VAL A 14 -14.13 34.94 13.64
N LEU A 15 -13.46 34.17 14.50
CA LEU A 15 -13.52 32.70 14.66
C LEU A 15 -13.53 31.80 13.40
N ALA A 16 -12.48 30.97 13.27
CA ALA A 16 -12.64 29.54 13.04
C ALA A 16 -11.41 28.77 13.52
N LEU A 17 -11.61 27.94 14.53
CA LEU A 17 -10.68 26.94 15.04
C LEU A 17 -10.57 25.82 14.00
N ALA A 18 -9.42 25.68 13.33
CA ALA A 18 -9.18 24.51 12.49
C ALA A 18 -8.74 23.33 13.36
N THR A 19 -9.70 22.74 14.10
CA THR A 19 -9.59 21.34 14.50
C THR A 19 -9.87 20.50 13.26
N GLY A 20 -8.80 20.16 12.54
CA GLY A 20 -8.86 19.28 11.38
C GLY A 20 -7.86 18.16 11.55
N THR A 21 -8.15 17.21 12.44
CA THR A 21 -7.61 15.86 12.33
C THR A 21 -8.01 15.33 10.96
N THR A 22 -7.10 15.38 9.99
CA THR A 22 -7.28 14.68 8.73
C THR A 22 -7.28 13.19 9.04
N ALA A 23 -8.47 12.62 9.03
CA ALA A 23 -8.72 11.20 9.10
C ALA A 23 -7.80 10.47 8.10
N LEU A 24 -7.09 9.46 8.59
CA LEU A 24 -6.47 8.45 7.74
C LEU A 24 -7.61 7.84 6.92
N ALA A 25 -7.57 8.06 5.60
CA ALA A 25 -8.42 7.34 4.68
C ALA A 25 -7.95 5.89 4.64
N ASP A 26 -8.40 5.09 5.62
CA ASP A 26 -8.41 3.65 5.53
C ASP A 26 -9.47 3.29 4.49
N THR A 27 -9.05 3.28 3.23
CA THR A 27 -9.87 2.71 2.16
C THR A 27 -9.81 1.20 2.35
N ALA A 28 -10.67 0.71 3.24
CA ALA A 28 -10.95 -0.70 3.43
C ALA A 28 -11.52 -1.27 2.13
N GLY A 29 -10.62 -1.67 1.22
CA GLY A 29 -10.94 -2.43 0.02
C GLY A 29 -11.36 -3.84 0.42
N SER A 30 -12.67 -4.07 0.41
CA SER A 30 -13.39 -5.35 0.30
C SER A 30 -12.59 -6.63 0.61
N GLU A 31 -12.69 -7.06 1.86
CA GLU A 31 -12.26 -8.38 2.32
C GLU A 31 -13.26 -9.46 1.87
N THR A 32 -13.13 -9.96 0.65
CA THR A 32 -13.70 -11.26 0.26
C THR A 32 -12.82 -11.90 -0.80
N ASP A 33 -12.02 -12.89 -0.41
CA ASP A 33 -12.25 -14.26 -0.90
C ASP A 33 -11.37 -15.23 -0.11
N VAL A 34 -12.03 -16.04 0.69
CA VAL A 34 -11.50 -17.16 1.48
C VAL A 34 -11.84 -18.45 0.75
N SER A 35 -10.85 -19.06 0.10
CA SER A 35 -10.68 -20.51 -0.19
C SER A 35 -9.60 -20.66 -1.28
N ALA A 36 -8.37 -21.07 -1.00
CA ALA A 36 -7.90 -22.40 -0.55
C ALA A 36 -7.90 -23.51 -1.63
N LEU A 37 -7.85 -23.14 -2.92
CA LEU A 37 -7.34 -23.97 -4.02
C LEU A 37 -6.77 -23.07 -5.11
N GLY A 38 -5.54 -22.59 -4.95
CA GLY A 38 -4.80 -21.88 -6.00
C GLY A 38 -4.27 -20.50 -5.65
N ASN A 39 -3.64 -19.88 -6.64
CA ASN A 39 -2.82 -18.69 -6.45
C ASN A 39 -3.62 -17.51 -5.88
N THR A 40 -3.12 -16.90 -4.80
CA THR A 40 -3.69 -15.65 -4.26
C THR A 40 -2.95 -14.46 -4.85
N TRP A 41 -3.69 -13.43 -5.31
CA TRP A 41 -3.12 -12.23 -5.93
C TRP A 41 -3.44 -10.95 -5.16
N ALA A 42 -2.47 -10.05 -5.08
CA ALA A 42 -2.61 -8.66 -4.65
C ALA A 42 -2.22 -7.73 -5.80
N TYR A 43 -3.07 -6.77 -6.14
CA TYR A 43 -2.88 -5.85 -7.26
C TYR A 43 -2.80 -4.41 -6.78
N LEU A 44 -1.82 -3.67 -7.29
CA LEU A 44 -1.77 -2.21 -7.22
C LEU A 44 -2.31 -1.64 -8.53
N TYR A 45 -3.56 -1.18 -8.50
CA TYR A 45 -4.22 -0.57 -9.65
C TYR A 45 -3.64 0.81 -9.95
N ASN A 46 -3.43 1.08 -11.24
CA ASN A 46 -2.94 2.36 -11.73
C ASN A 46 -3.62 2.66 -13.08
N SER A 47 -4.43 3.72 -13.13
CA SER A 47 -5.16 4.12 -14.33
C SER A 47 -4.27 4.62 -15.47
N ASN A 48 -3.01 4.96 -15.18
CA ASN A 48 -2.02 5.34 -16.19
C ASN A 48 -1.31 4.12 -16.81
N SER A 49 -1.42 2.94 -16.18
CA SER A 49 -0.85 1.70 -16.74
C SER A 49 -1.70 1.19 -17.90
N PRO A 50 -1.08 0.75 -19.02
CA PRO A 50 -1.82 0.17 -20.15
C PRO A 50 -2.56 -1.12 -19.78
N TYR A 51 -2.16 -1.79 -18.70
CA TYR A 51 -2.79 -3.02 -18.20
C TYR A 51 -3.64 -2.79 -16.93
N GLY A 52 -3.82 -1.53 -16.53
CA GLY A 52 -4.60 -1.15 -15.35
C GLY A 52 -3.90 -1.39 -13.99
N THR A 53 -2.71 -1.99 -13.98
CA THR A 53 -1.91 -2.24 -12.76
C THR A 53 -0.49 -1.72 -12.94
N SER A 54 0.10 -1.13 -11.89
CA SER A 54 1.54 -0.86 -11.88
C SER A 54 2.33 -2.00 -11.27
N ALA A 55 1.76 -2.71 -10.29
CA ALA A 55 2.42 -3.82 -9.63
C ALA A 55 1.44 -4.91 -9.21
N GLN A 56 1.97 -6.12 -9.04
CA GLN A 56 1.22 -7.26 -8.52
C GLN A 56 2.12 -8.18 -7.69
N MET A 57 1.55 -8.80 -6.67
CA MET A 57 2.20 -9.86 -5.89
C MET A 57 1.30 -11.09 -5.87
N VAL A 58 1.88 -12.27 -6.08
CA VAL A 58 1.17 -13.55 -6.08
C VAL A 58 1.81 -14.51 -5.10
N HIS A 59 0.96 -15.20 -4.34
CA HIS A 59 1.28 -16.42 -3.62
C HIS A 59 0.90 -17.63 -4.47
N VAL A 60 1.84 -18.56 -4.68
CA VAL A 60 1.66 -19.80 -5.43
C VAL A 60 1.61 -20.97 -4.45
N ASP A 61 0.39 -21.46 -4.21
CA ASP A 61 -0.03 -22.48 -3.23
C ASP A 61 0.86 -23.75 -3.29
N ASP A 62 0.94 -24.39 -4.47
CA ASP A 62 1.71 -25.64 -4.67
C ASP A 62 3.24 -25.45 -4.73
N GLY A 63 3.77 -24.36 -4.18
CA GLY A 63 5.21 -24.12 -4.17
C GLY A 63 5.70 -23.16 -3.10
N ASP A 64 4.86 -22.64 -2.20
CA ASP A 64 5.23 -21.65 -1.18
C ASP A 64 6.06 -20.48 -1.77
N ILE A 65 5.79 -20.15 -3.04
CA ILE A 65 6.54 -19.18 -3.82
C ILE A 65 5.72 -17.89 -3.91
N PHE A 66 6.39 -16.80 -3.58
CA PHE A 66 5.87 -15.46 -3.77
C PHE A 66 6.59 -14.79 -4.93
N ARG A 67 5.85 -14.22 -5.87
CA ARG A 67 6.41 -13.44 -6.98
C ARG A 67 5.89 -12.01 -6.93
N ILE A 68 6.79 -11.06 -7.09
CA ILE A 68 6.53 -9.62 -7.11
C ILE A 68 6.83 -9.14 -8.52
N TYR A 69 5.83 -8.62 -9.21
CA TYR A 69 5.97 -8.11 -10.56
C TYR A 69 5.88 -6.59 -10.57
N ASP A 70 6.79 -6.00 -11.33
CA ASP A 70 6.65 -4.64 -11.83
C ASP A 70 6.06 -4.74 -13.25
N THR A 71 4.88 -4.16 -13.42
CA THR A 71 4.08 -4.26 -14.65
C THR A 71 3.95 -2.92 -15.37
N TYR A 72 4.59 -1.85 -14.88
CA TYR A 72 4.47 -0.53 -15.47
C TYR A 72 5.74 0.31 -15.29
N ALA A 73 6.27 0.85 -16.40
CA ALA A 73 7.48 1.66 -16.42
C ALA A 73 7.25 3.09 -15.91
N ASP A 74 6.80 3.26 -14.66
CA ASP A 74 6.55 4.57 -14.04
C ASP A 74 7.78 5.20 -13.38
N GLY A 75 8.92 4.50 -13.39
CA GLY A 75 10.18 4.97 -12.81
C GLY A 75 10.34 4.62 -11.33
N HIS A 76 9.36 3.96 -10.73
CA HIS A 76 9.46 3.40 -9.39
C HIS A 76 9.87 1.93 -9.44
N GLY A 77 10.51 1.44 -8.39
CA GLY A 77 10.59 0.01 -8.14
C GLY A 77 9.39 -0.50 -7.37
N VAL A 78 9.31 -1.81 -7.17
CA VAL A 78 8.18 -2.48 -6.53
C VAL A 78 8.65 -3.32 -5.36
N ARG A 79 7.94 -3.26 -4.22
CA ARG A 79 8.20 -4.12 -3.06
C ARG A 79 6.97 -4.92 -2.67
N GLY A 80 7.11 -6.23 -2.62
CA GLY A 80 6.12 -7.13 -2.03
C GLY A 80 6.43 -7.37 -0.56
N THR A 81 5.41 -7.37 0.29
CA THR A 81 5.51 -7.62 1.73
C THR A 81 4.54 -8.72 2.13
N LEU A 82 5.03 -9.69 2.90
CA LEU A 82 4.24 -10.75 3.55
C LEU A 82 4.27 -10.55 5.07
N GLN A 83 3.09 -10.61 5.67
CA GLN A 83 2.92 -10.58 7.11
C GLN A 83 2.19 -11.82 7.60
N ARG A 84 2.54 -12.25 8.81
CA ARG A 84 1.86 -13.33 9.54
C ARG A 84 1.24 -12.76 10.81
N TYR A 85 0.03 -13.19 11.13
CA TYR A 85 -0.61 -12.85 12.38
C TYR A 85 0.08 -13.56 13.55
N ASN A 86 0.49 -12.80 14.56
CA ASN A 86 1.02 -13.31 15.82
C ASN A 86 -0.10 -13.29 16.86
N SER A 87 -0.58 -14.47 17.25
CA SER A 87 -1.67 -14.59 18.22
C SER A 87 -1.28 -14.17 19.64
N VAL A 88 0.01 -14.15 19.98
CA VAL A 88 0.51 -13.73 21.29
C VAL A 88 0.45 -12.22 21.42
N THR A 89 0.85 -11.49 20.37
CA THR A 89 0.88 -10.03 20.38
C THR A 89 -0.42 -9.41 19.85
N GLY A 90 -1.26 -10.20 19.18
CA GLY A 90 -2.49 -9.74 18.53
C GLY A 90 -2.25 -8.90 17.28
N ASN A 91 -1.04 -8.95 16.70
CA ASN A 91 -0.61 -8.08 15.61
C ASN A 91 -0.10 -8.86 14.41
N TYR A 92 -0.16 -8.25 13.22
CA TYR A 92 0.52 -8.76 12.04
C TYR A 92 1.99 -8.31 12.02
N GLU A 93 2.89 -9.26 11.85
CA GLU A 93 4.34 -9.05 11.82
C GLU A 93 4.88 -9.36 10.43
N THR A 94 5.78 -8.50 9.92
CA THR A 94 6.45 -8.73 8.64
C THR A 94 7.41 -9.90 8.76
N VAL A 95 7.14 -10.96 7.99
CA VAL A 95 7.97 -12.17 7.96
C VAL A 95 8.87 -12.20 6.73
N LYS A 96 8.42 -11.60 5.62
CA LYS A 96 9.22 -11.41 4.41
C LYS A 96 8.89 -10.12 3.69
N SER A 97 9.90 -9.60 3.03
CA SER A 97 9.79 -8.47 2.11
C SER A 97 10.84 -8.61 1.03
N LYS A 98 10.49 -8.27 -0.21
CA LYS A 98 11.40 -8.37 -1.34
C LYS A 98 11.17 -7.25 -2.34
N TYR A 99 12.27 -6.59 -2.70
CA TYR A 99 12.31 -5.58 -3.74
C TYR A 99 12.50 -6.22 -5.10
N ASN A 100 11.69 -5.78 -6.06
CA ASN A 100 11.84 -5.97 -7.49
C ASN A 100 12.09 -4.56 -8.06
N GLY A 101 13.25 -4.31 -8.66
CA GLY A 101 13.65 -2.97 -9.13
C GLY A 101 12.65 -2.28 -10.07
N GLY A 102 12.96 -1.08 -10.56
CA GLY A 102 12.11 -0.36 -11.54
C GLY A 102 12.16 -0.92 -12.97
N GLY A 103 12.23 -2.25 -13.08
CA GLY A 103 12.29 -2.96 -14.34
C GLY A 103 10.87 -3.28 -14.83
N TYR A 104 10.44 -2.61 -15.89
CA TYR A 104 9.17 -2.93 -16.56
C TYR A 104 9.14 -4.39 -17.04
N ILE A 105 8.08 -5.12 -16.66
CA ILE A 105 7.89 -6.56 -16.96
C ILE A 105 9.07 -7.39 -16.39
N SER A 106 9.45 -7.08 -15.15
CA SER A 106 10.38 -7.89 -14.37
C SER A 106 9.67 -8.51 -13.17
N TYR A 107 10.29 -9.54 -12.58
CA TYR A 107 9.84 -10.04 -11.29
C TYR A 107 11.00 -10.44 -10.38
N ALA A 108 10.76 -10.27 -9.08
CA ALA A 108 11.54 -10.89 -8.03
C ALA A 108 10.71 -12.00 -7.40
N GLN A 109 11.38 -12.97 -6.78
CA GLN A 109 10.69 -14.02 -6.03
C GLN A 109 11.36 -14.30 -4.69
N PHE A 110 10.59 -14.84 -3.77
CA PHE A 110 11.08 -15.45 -2.53
C PHE A 110 10.20 -16.64 -2.15
N THR A 111 10.73 -17.53 -1.33
CA THR A 111 9.99 -18.65 -0.74
C THR A 111 9.68 -18.34 0.72
N PHE A 112 8.52 -18.81 1.19
CA PHE A 112 8.14 -18.77 2.60
C PHE A 112 7.07 -19.81 2.87
N ASP A 113 7.35 -20.77 3.76
CA ASP A 113 6.42 -21.83 4.10
C ASP A 113 5.15 -21.27 4.74
N VAL A 114 4.01 -21.44 4.07
CA VAL A 114 2.68 -21.10 4.55
C VAL A 114 2.11 -22.31 5.28
N TRP A 115 1.61 -22.09 6.50
CA TRP A 115 1.12 -23.17 7.34
C TRP A 115 -0.33 -22.87 7.68
N SER A 116 -1.22 -23.84 7.50
CA SER A 116 -2.68 -23.69 7.67
C SER A 116 -3.14 -23.21 9.04
N VAL A 117 -2.29 -23.34 10.06
CA VAL A 117 -2.56 -22.87 11.44
C VAL A 117 -2.40 -21.36 11.63
N ASN A 118 -1.85 -20.66 10.63
CA ASN A 118 -1.56 -19.23 10.70
C ASN A 118 -2.45 -18.43 9.75
N SER A 119 -2.65 -17.15 10.07
CA SER A 119 -3.26 -16.20 9.15
C SER A 119 -2.18 -15.31 8.53
N TYR A 120 -2.25 -15.13 7.22
CA TYR A 120 -1.30 -14.33 6.47
C TYR A 120 -1.99 -13.18 5.76
N ARG A 121 -1.22 -12.13 5.48
CA ARG A 121 -1.62 -11.09 4.54
C ARG A 121 -0.44 -10.60 3.73
N MET A 122 -0.68 -10.23 2.50
CA MET A 122 0.35 -9.67 1.62
C MET A 122 -0.10 -8.38 0.96
N ARG A 123 0.86 -7.55 0.56
CA ARG A 123 0.62 -6.36 -0.25
C ARG A 123 1.80 -6.07 -1.16
N VAL A 124 1.56 -5.26 -2.18
CA VAL A 124 2.58 -4.76 -3.08
C VAL A 124 2.54 -3.23 -3.12
N CYS A 125 3.71 -2.58 -3.10
CA CYS A 125 3.84 -1.13 -3.12
C CYS A 125 4.89 -0.67 -4.13
N THR A 126 4.74 0.53 -4.68
CA THR A 126 5.82 1.23 -5.40
C THR A 126 6.74 1.96 -4.42
N VAL A 127 8.04 1.96 -4.70
CA VAL A 127 9.10 2.55 -3.86
C VAL A 127 10.22 3.13 -4.75
N ASP A 128 10.95 4.12 -4.25
CA ASP A 128 12.01 4.83 -5.00
C ASP A 128 13.41 4.21 -4.83
N GLY A 129 13.49 3.01 -4.27
CA GLY A 129 14.73 2.25 -4.17
C GLY A 129 14.64 1.08 -3.20
N GLU A 130 15.69 0.26 -3.18
CA GLU A 130 15.73 -0.94 -2.33
C GLU A 130 15.67 -0.62 -0.83
N GLY A 131 16.29 0.50 -0.40
CA GLY A 131 16.31 0.96 0.99
C GLY A 131 15.23 1.98 1.35
N ASP A 132 14.36 2.36 0.42
CA ASP A 132 13.28 3.31 0.67
C ASP A 132 12.19 2.64 1.51
N GLU A 133 11.93 3.13 2.73
CA GLU A 133 10.88 2.60 3.62
C GLU A 133 9.54 3.36 3.51
N THR A 134 9.48 4.38 2.66
CA THR A 134 8.33 5.27 2.47
C THR A 134 7.66 5.03 1.12
N PRO A 135 6.75 4.03 1.02
CA PRO A 135 6.13 3.68 -0.25
C PRO A 135 5.31 4.83 -0.85
N VAL A 136 5.41 4.98 -2.17
CA VAL A 136 4.67 6.00 -2.93
C VAL A 136 3.19 5.63 -3.02
N ALA A 137 2.89 4.39 -3.37
CA ALA A 137 1.54 3.84 -3.39
C ALA A 137 1.55 2.36 -3.00
N CYS A 138 0.47 1.88 -2.39
CA CYS A 138 0.32 0.49 -1.97
C CYS A 138 -1.03 -0.08 -2.38
N SER A 139 -1.06 -1.38 -2.68
CA SER A 139 -2.30 -2.12 -2.74
C SER A 139 -2.95 -2.18 -1.35
N ALA A 140 -4.24 -2.51 -1.31
CA ALA A 140 -4.84 -3.03 -0.09
C ALA A 140 -4.11 -4.31 0.36
N TRP A 141 -4.22 -4.63 1.65
CA TRP A 141 -3.77 -5.93 2.15
C TRP A 141 -4.69 -7.03 1.62
N LYS A 142 -4.11 -8.11 1.10
CA LYS A 142 -4.81 -9.34 0.74
C LYS A 142 -4.54 -10.40 1.79
N SER A 143 -5.56 -10.72 2.58
CA SER A 143 -5.54 -11.78 3.58
C SER A 143 -5.72 -13.15 2.93
N PHE A 144 -5.04 -14.18 3.44
CA PHE A 144 -5.17 -15.56 2.97
C PHE A 144 -4.71 -16.59 4.04
N THR A 145 -5.11 -17.83 3.83
CA THR A 145 -4.75 -19.03 4.59
C THR A 145 -4.64 -20.20 3.62
N GLU A 146 -3.94 -21.26 4.03
CA GLU A 146 -3.94 -22.57 3.36
C GLU A 146 -4.73 -23.61 4.17
#